data_AF-A0A6P1MJT4-F1
#
_entry.id   AF-A0A6P1MJT4-F1
#
_cell.length_a   1.000
_cell.length_b   1.000
_cell.length_c   1.000
_cell.angle_alpha   90.00
_cell.angle_beta   90.00
_cell.angle_gamma   90.00
#
_symmetry.space_group_name_H-M   'P 1'
#
loop_
_entity.id
_entity.type
_entity.pdbx_description
1 polymer ?
#
loop_
_entity_poly.entity_id
_entity_poly.type
_entity_poly.pdbx_seq_one_letter_code
_entity_poly.pdbx_strand_id
1 'polypeptide(L)'
;MIAGSAALEGGSEALGGAGNKTGTELSRPYIRKRVIQEVEANAPKTADGRFIDPNTGMPIEGKYDLGHKPGNEFWREKAKAQSEGLTQKEFNDRMNNPDYYQIEDPISNRSHKYEMPK
;
A
#
# COMPACT_ATOMS: atom_id res chain seq x y z
N MET A 1 44.17 -17.42 -34.13
CA MET A 1 44.32 -16.83 -32.80
C MET A 1 43.81 -15.40 -32.96
N ILE A 2 42.61 -15.05 -32.51
CA ILE A 2 42.21 -14.86 -31.12
C ILE A 2 40.68 -15.03 -31.03
N ALA A 3 40.25 -15.73 -29.99
CA ALA A 3 38.85 -15.95 -29.63
C ALA A 3 38.25 -14.72 -28.92
N GLY A 4 36.92 -14.63 -28.93
CA GLY A 4 36.15 -13.67 -28.12
C GLY A 4 34.68 -13.69 -28.55
N SER A 5 33.89 -14.66 -28.12
CA SER A 5 33.11 -14.66 -26.86
C SER A 5 31.71 -14.06 -27.02
N ALA A 6 30.75 -14.98 -27.12
CA ALA A 6 29.38 -15.00 -26.60
C ALA A 6 28.64 -13.68 -26.27
N ALA A 7 27.44 -13.55 -26.86
CA ALA A 7 26.27 -13.10 -26.13
C ALA A 7 25.06 -13.97 -26.54
N LEU A 8 24.51 -14.65 -25.54
CA LEU A 8 23.25 -15.39 -25.58
C LEU A 8 22.11 -14.39 -25.85
N GLU A 9 21.40 -14.50 -26.97
CA GLU A 9 20.03 -13.96 -27.07
C GLU A 9 19.08 -14.97 -26.41
N GLY A 10 19.06 -14.93 -25.07
CA GLY A 10 18.04 -15.57 -24.27
C GLY A 10 16.73 -14.79 -24.42
N GLY A 11 15.93 -15.17 -25.41
CA GLY A 11 14.52 -14.80 -25.50
C GLY A 11 13.80 -15.30 -24.26
N SER A 12 13.55 -14.40 -23.32
CA SER A 12 12.78 -14.69 -22.12
C SER A 12 11.32 -14.90 -22.51
N GLU A 13 10.87 -16.12 -22.26
CA GLU A 13 9.53 -16.62 -22.47
C GLU A 13 8.53 -15.78 -21.67
N ALA A 14 7.75 -14.93 -22.36
CA ALA A 14 6.57 -14.29 -21.79
C ALA A 14 5.42 -15.32 -21.72
N LEU A 15 5.54 -16.29 -20.81
CA LEU A 15 4.43 -17.09 -20.32
C LEU A 15 3.81 -16.36 -19.13
N GLY A 16 2.62 -15.79 -19.33
CA GLY A 16 2.00 -14.96 -18.30
C GLY A 16 0.52 -14.68 -18.49
N GLY A 17 -0.29 -15.73 -18.63
CA GLY A 17 -1.65 -15.74 -18.05
C GLY A 17 -2.77 -15.09 -18.87
N ALA A 18 -3.55 -15.95 -19.53
CA ALA A 18 -4.91 -15.64 -19.95
C ALA A 18 -5.76 -15.20 -18.75
N GLY A 19 -6.28 -13.97 -18.80
CA GLY A 19 -7.29 -13.43 -17.89
C GLY A 19 -8.28 -12.60 -18.69
N ASN A 20 -9.55 -12.97 -18.62
CA ASN A 20 -10.64 -12.60 -19.51
C ASN A 20 -10.97 -11.09 -19.56
N LYS A 21 -11.48 -10.63 -20.70
CA LYS A 21 -11.89 -9.24 -20.99
C LYS A 21 -13.22 -8.91 -20.29
N THR A 22 -13.15 -8.20 -19.17
CA THR A 22 -14.16 -7.24 -18.71
C THR A 22 -13.40 -6.00 -18.21
N GLY A 23 -13.95 -4.79 -18.30
CA GLY A 23 -13.27 -3.57 -17.84
C GLY A 23 -13.02 -3.62 -16.33
N THR A 24 -11.90 -4.19 -15.92
CA THR A 24 -11.67 -4.64 -14.54
C THR A 24 -11.26 -3.49 -13.63
N GLU A 25 -12.17 -3.10 -12.75
CA GLU A 25 -11.84 -2.23 -11.64
C GLU A 25 -10.72 -2.82 -10.77
N LEU A 26 -9.73 -2.00 -10.40
CA LEU A 26 -8.67 -2.40 -9.49
C LEU A 26 -9.27 -2.75 -8.11
N SER A 27 -8.87 -3.90 -7.58
CA SER A 27 -9.31 -4.44 -6.29
C SER A 27 -8.38 -4.03 -5.16
N ARG A 28 -8.87 -4.12 -3.92
CA ARG A 28 -8.10 -3.73 -2.73
C ARG A 28 -6.90 -4.67 -2.53
N PRO A 29 -5.67 -4.12 -2.47
CA PRO A 29 -4.48 -4.93 -2.28
C PRO A 29 -4.34 -5.42 -0.84
N TYR A 30 -3.69 -6.57 -0.69
CA TYR A 30 -3.18 -7.02 0.60
C TYR A 30 -1.89 -6.26 0.95
N ILE A 31 -1.80 -5.77 2.18
CA ILE A 31 -0.62 -5.05 2.69
C ILE A 31 0.37 -6.07 3.25
N ARG A 32 1.58 -6.08 2.71
CA ARG A 32 2.65 -6.99 3.11
C ARG A 32 3.08 -6.69 4.54
N LYS A 33 3.41 -7.73 5.30
CA LYS A 33 3.89 -7.61 6.70
C LYS A 33 5.05 -6.63 6.86
N ARG A 34 5.99 -6.58 5.90
CA ARG A 34 7.11 -5.64 5.91
C ARG A 34 6.66 -4.16 5.98
N VAL A 35 5.56 -3.85 5.28
CA VAL A 35 5.02 -2.48 5.20
C VAL A 35 4.40 -2.12 6.53
N ILE A 36 3.63 -3.04 7.12
CA ILE A 36 3.05 -2.88 8.46
C ILE A 36 4.15 -2.61 9.49
N GLN A 37 5.21 -3.42 9.48
CA GLN A 37 6.35 -3.26 10.40
C GLN A 37 7.06 -1.91 10.24
N GLU A 38 7.22 -1.43 9.00
CA GLU A 38 7.83 -0.12 8.75
C GLU A 38 6.93 1.03 9.23
N VAL A 39 5.60 0.91 9.04
CA VAL A 39 4.64 1.87 9.60
C VAL A 39 4.69 1.86 11.13
N GLU A 40 4.73 0.69 11.77
CA GLU A 40 4.86 0.53 13.22
C GLU A 40 6.19 1.07 13.77
N ALA A 41 7.27 0.99 13.00
CA ALA A 41 8.59 1.51 13.37
C ALA A 41 8.62 3.04 13.31
N ASN A 42 7.93 3.62 12.31
CA ASN A 42 7.85 5.07 12.11
C ASN A 42 6.74 5.73 12.94
N ALA A 43 5.82 4.97 13.52
CA ALA A 43 4.72 5.50 14.30
C ALA A 43 5.17 6.09 15.64
N PRO A 44 4.64 7.26 16.03
CA PRO A 44 4.95 7.87 17.32
C PRO A 44 4.45 6.97 18.46
N LYS A 45 5.27 6.87 19.52
CA LYS A 45 4.96 6.10 20.71
C LYS A 45 5.14 6.95 21.96
N THR A 46 4.31 6.70 22.96
CA THR A 46 4.48 7.23 24.31
C THR A 46 5.71 6.60 24.99
N ALA A 47 6.16 7.19 26.09
CA ALA A 47 7.25 6.63 26.90
C ALA A 47 6.94 5.21 27.44
N ASP A 48 5.65 4.87 27.58
CA ASP A 48 5.17 3.55 28.00
C ASP A 48 5.11 2.53 26.84
N GLY A 49 5.47 2.94 25.62
CA GLY A 49 5.51 2.09 24.43
C GLY A 49 4.19 1.98 23.66
N ARG A 50 3.13 2.70 24.07
CA ARG A 50 1.84 2.73 23.35
C ARG A 50 1.93 3.63 22.11
N PHE A 51 1.35 3.19 21.00
CA PHE A 51 1.22 4.00 19.79
C PHE A 51 0.38 5.26 20.05
N ILE A 52 0.72 6.36 19.40
CA ILE A 52 -0.03 7.62 19.43
C ILE A 52 -0.74 7.76 18.09
N ASP A 53 -2.05 7.97 18.14
CA ASP A 53 -2.86 8.25 16.97
C ASP A 53 -2.51 9.65 16.42
N PRO A 54 -2.05 9.78 15.16
CA PRO A 54 -1.57 11.05 14.63
C PRO A 54 -2.68 12.06 14.37
N ASN A 55 -3.95 11.62 14.26
CA ASN A 55 -5.09 12.50 14.02
C ASN A 55 -5.59 13.16 15.32
N THR A 56 -5.51 12.44 16.44
CA THR A 56 -6.00 12.89 17.75
C THR A 56 -4.89 13.31 18.71
N GLY A 57 -3.65 12.86 18.47
CA GLY A 57 -2.52 13.03 19.38
C GLY A 57 -2.65 12.21 20.67
N MET A 58 -3.63 11.30 20.76
CA MET A 58 -3.89 10.50 21.95
C MET A 58 -3.22 9.12 21.83
N PRO A 59 -2.79 8.53 22.96
CA PRO A 59 -2.34 7.15 22.96
C PRO A 59 -3.49 6.20 22.58
N ILE A 60 -3.20 5.23 21.74
CA ILE A 60 -4.12 4.16 21.34
C ILE A 60 -4.15 3.12 22.46
N GLU A 61 -5.34 2.81 22.94
CA GLU A 61 -5.55 1.75 23.93
C GLU A 61 -5.93 0.44 23.23
N GLY A 62 -5.11 -0.59 23.39
CA GLY A 62 -5.37 -1.92 22.85
C GLY A 62 -4.89 -2.12 21.41
N LYS A 63 -5.70 -2.77 20.58
CA LYS A 63 -5.33 -3.16 19.21
C LYS A 63 -5.50 -1.96 18.27
N TYR A 64 -4.41 -1.57 17.61
CA TYR A 64 -4.41 -0.54 16.59
C TYR A 64 -5.00 -1.04 15.25
N ASP A 65 -5.45 -0.11 14.42
CA ASP A 65 -5.77 -0.34 13.01
C ASP A 65 -4.74 0.35 12.10
N LEU A 66 -4.56 -0.19 10.89
CA LEU A 66 -3.73 0.43 9.85
C LEU A 66 -4.62 1.33 8.98
N GLY A 67 -4.56 2.62 9.25
CA GLY A 67 -5.31 3.65 8.53
C GLY A 67 -4.55 4.18 7.31
N HIS A 68 -5.27 4.87 6.41
CA HIS A 68 -4.68 5.59 5.28
C HIS A 68 -4.32 7.00 5.71
N LYS A 69 -3.13 7.49 5.35
CA LYS A 69 -2.80 8.91 5.55
C LYS A 69 -3.72 9.79 4.68
N PRO A 70 -4.09 10.99 5.15
CA PRO A 70 -4.84 11.95 4.34
C PRO A 70 -4.18 12.17 2.97
N GLY A 71 -4.96 12.09 1.88
CA GLY A 71 -4.45 12.19 0.50
C GLY A 71 -4.17 10.85 -0.17
N ASN A 72 -4.00 9.77 0.59
CA ASN A 72 -3.71 8.42 0.09
C ASN A 72 -4.88 7.45 0.31
N GLU A 73 -6.11 7.96 0.33
CA GLU A 73 -7.30 7.14 0.46
C GLU A 73 -7.37 6.12 -0.68
N PHE A 74 -7.80 4.89 -0.35
CA PHE A 74 -7.87 3.79 -1.31
C PHE A 74 -8.61 4.16 -2.60
N TRP A 75 -9.72 4.88 -2.51
CA TRP A 75 -10.52 5.26 -3.67
C TRP A 75 -9.78 6.25 -4.59
N ARG A 76 -8.95 7.15 -4.04
CA ARG A 76 -8.12 8.09 -4.82
C ARG A 76 -7.01 7.37 -5.53
N GLU A 77 -6.26 6.55 -4.81
CA GLU A 77 -5.17 5.78 -5.40
C GLU A 77 -5.68 4.79 -6.45
N LYS A 78 -6.86 4.19 -6.22
CA LYS A 78 -7.56 3.38 -7.21
C LYS A 78 -7.93 4.20 -8.45
N ALA A 79 -8.60 5.34 -8.31
CA ALA A 79 -8.99 6.17 -9.44
C ALA A 79 -7.78 6.64 -10.26
N LYS A 80 -6.70 7.05 -9.56
CA LYS A 80 -5.43 7.43 -10.19
C LYS A 80 -4.79 6.26 -10.94
N ALA A 81 -4.69 5.09 -10.31
CA ALA A 81 -4.12 3.91 -10.94
C ALA A 81 -4.94 3.43 -12.15
N GLN A 82 -6.27 3.54 -12.09
CA GLN A 82 -7.15 3.26 -13.24
C GLN A 82 -6.94 4.26 -14.37
N SER A 83 -6.83 5.56 -14.06
CA SER A 83 -6.55 6.60 -15.05
C SER A 83 -5.18 6.44 -15.70
N GLU A 84 -4.20 5.92 -14.96
CA GLU A 84 -2.85 5.64 -15.45
C GLU A 84 -2.75 4.27 -16.17
N GLY A 85 -3.82 3.47 -16.18
CA GLY A 85 -3.85 2.16 -16.85
C GLY A 85 -3.03 1.08 -16.15
N LEU A 86 -2.78 1.21 -14.84
CA LEU A 86 -2.00 0.23 -14.09
C LEU A 86 -2.68 -1.14 -14.07
N THR A 87 -1.85 -2.18 -14.11
CA THR A 87 -2.30 -3.53 -13.78
C THR A 87 -2.56 -3.68 -12.28
N GLN A 88 -3.35 -4.69 -11.89
CA GLN A 88 -3.54 -5.04 -10.47
C GLN A 88 -2.21 -5.27 -9.74
N LYS A 89 -1.21 -5.86 -10.41
CA LYS A 89 0.10 -6.11 -9.81
C LYS A 89 0.82 -4.80 -9.50
N GLU A 90 0.86 -3.87 -10.46
CA GLU A 90 1.48 -2.55 -10.25
C GLU A 90 0.76 -1.75 -9.17
N PHE A 91 -0.58 -1.82 -9.14
CA PHE A 91 -1.35 -1.19 -8.08
C PHE A 91 -1.07 -1.83 -6.71
N ASN A 92 -0.92 -3.16 -6.64
CA ASN A 92 -0.52 -3.84 -5.42
C ASN A 92 0.87 -3.38 -4.95
N ASP A 93 1.84 -3.28 -5.86
CA ASP A 93 3.19 -2.83 -5.53
C ASP A 93 3.18 -1.36 -5.07
N ARG A 94 2.41 -0.47 -5.73
CA ARG A 94 2.22 0.93 -5.32
C ARG A 94 1.61 1.07 -3.92
N MET A 95 0.54 0.34 -3.66
CA MET A 95 -0.15 0.37 -2.36
C MET A 95 0.64 -0.33 -1.27
N ASN A 96 1.75 -1.02 -1.57
CA ASN A 96 2.67 -1.55 -0.57
C ASN A 96 3.79 -0.54 -0.21
N ASN A 97 3.48 0.76 -0.30
CA ASN A 97 4.30 1.85 0.21
C ASN A 97 3.88 2.19 1.66
N PRO A 98 4.77 2.08 2.67
CA PRO A 98 4.44 2.40 4.06
C PRO A 98 4.11 3.88 4.29
N ASP A 99 4.59 4.78 3.43
CA ASP A 99 4.27 6.20 3.54
C ASP A 99 2.78 6.51 3.37
N TYR A 100 2.01 5.59 2.80
CA TYR A 100 0.57 5.75 2.58
C TYR A 100 -0.26 5.42 3.82
N TYR A 101 0.34 4.83 4.84
CA TYR A 101 -0.38 4.33 6.01
C TYR A 101 0.12 4.95 7.31
N GLN A 102 -0.75 4.91 8.31
CA GLN A 102 -0.45 5.32 9.67
C GLN A 102 -1.17 4.42 10.67
N ILE A 103 -0.63 4.34 11.88
CA ILE A 103 -1.27 3.62 12.99
C ILE A 103 -2.37 4.52 13.56
N GLU A 104 -3.60 4.03 13.57
CA GLU A 104 -4.76 4.79 14.05
C GLU A 104 -5.57 4.00 15.07
N ASP A 105 -6.27 4.75 15.91
CA ASP A 105 -7.26 4.18 16.81
C ASP A 105 -8.44 3.61 15.99
N PRO A 106 -8.88 2.37 16.24
CA PRO A 106 -9.95 1.72 15.50
C PRO A 106 -11.29 2.48 15.55
N ILE A 107 -11.56 3.19 16.65
CA ILE A 107 -12.80 3.96 16.84
C ILE A 107 -12.75 5.22 15.97
N SER A 108 -11.60 5.91 15.94
CA SER A 108 -11.37 7.08 15.09
C SER A 108 -11.41 6.72 13.60
N ASN A 109 -10.74 5.62 13.22
CA ASN A 109 -10.66 5.14 11.83
C ASN A 109 -12.04 4.70 11.30
N ARG A 110 -12.83 3.97 12.10
CA ARG A 110 -14.18 3.51 11.68
C ARG A 110 -15.24 4.60 11.65
N SER A 111 -14.99 5.75 12.27
CA SER A 111 -15.95 6.85 12.30
C SER A 111 -15.97 7.66 11.00
N HIS A 112 -15.05 7.41 10.06
CA HIS A 112 -14.89 8.19 8.81
C HIS A 112 -14.75 9.71 9.04
N LYS A 113 -14.44 10.11 10.28
CA LYS A 113 -14.51 11.51 10.74
C LYS A 113 -13.43 12.39 10.12
N TYR A 114 -12.33 11.77 9.68
CA TYR A 114 -11.17 12.43 9.10
C TYR A 114 -10.93 12.06 7.63
N GLU A 115 -11.85 11.31 7.02
CA GLU A 115 -11.79 11.09 5.58
C GLU A 115 -12.27 12.34 4.85
N MET A 116 -11.62 12.68 3.73
CA MET A 116 -12.07 13.80 2.92
C MET A 116 -13.41 13.43 2.26
N PRO A 117 -14.36 14.38 2.18
CA PRO A 117 -15.61 14.14 1.50
C PRO A 117 -15.36 13.73 0.05
N LYS A 118 -16.14 12.74 -0.40
CA LYS A 118 -16.12 12.23 -1.77
C LYS A 118 -16.65 13.27 -2.77
#